data_AF-A0AAE2ZVJ0-F1
#
_entry.id   AF-A0AAE2ZVJ0-F1
#
_cell.length_a   1.000
_cell.length_b   1.000
_cell.length_c   1.000
_cell.angle_alpha   90.00
_cell.angle_beta   90.00
_cell.angle_gamma   90.00
#
_symmetry.space_group_name_H-M   'P 1'
#
loop_
_entity.id
_entity.type
_entity.pdbx_description
1 polymer ?
#
loop_
_entity_poly.entity_id
_entity_poly.type
_entity_poly.pdbx_seq_one_letter_code
_entity_poly.pdbx_strand_id
1 'polypeptide(L)'
;MTISIGIDRFDACHAITAKWEGGWSNHADDRGGKTMYGVTEATYKAWLEKRKLAVKPVRQITYSEALRLYCDEYWHPTAVNYNLVPGVDLAVYDAAVNSGVSRGLKWLKASVGSSDHTVTVRAICRKRLSFMQSLKIWKTFGKGWSNRVADIEVKAVAMAAQAMTKGVGEKAKQRTAQRVEEIARREMSDGANEAAFKQKAAAASGAGGSLTGGGVAIDSTGFDILTSWIVGGVAAAAVLVAIVLIVQSRAANARVEAYRKVTA
;
A
#
# COMPACT_ATOMS: atom_id res chain seq x y z
N MET A 1 -15.95 -17.06 -16.41
CA MET A 1 -14.82 -16.67 -15.56
C MET A 1 -15.12 -15.27 -15.04
N THR A 2 -15.80 -15.20 -13.91
CA THR A 2 -16.36 -13.96 -13.37
C THR A 2 -15.23 -13.21 -12.68
N ILE A 3 -14.83 -12.07 -13.25
CA ILE A 3 -13.86 -11.15 -12.64
C ILE A 3 -14.53 -10.63 -11.36
N SER A 4 -14.04 -11.11 -10.22
CA SER A 4 -14.55 -10.75 -8.91
C SER A 4 -14.38 -9.25 -8.67
N ILE A 5 -15.44 -8.65 -8.17
CA ILE A 5 -15.61 -7.21 -7.98
C ILE A 5 -14.59 -6.71 -6.96
N GLY A 6 -13.62 -5.97 -7.48
CA GLY A 6 -12.70 -5.12 -6.73
C GLY A 6 -12.42 -3.84 -7.51
N ILE A 7 -13.51 -3.16 -7.92
CA ILE A 7 -13.62 -1.75 -8.37
C ILE A 7 -12.34 -1.25 -9.05
N ASP A 8 -12.29 -1.28 -10.38
CA ASP A 8 -11.17 -0.66 -11.11
C ASP A 8 -10.94 0.77 -10.60
N ARG A 9 -9.80 1.02 -9.94
CA ARG A 9 -9.42 2.32 -9.38
C ARG A 9 -8.75 3.22 -10.41
N PHE A 10 -8.76 2.81 -11.67
CA PHE A 10 -8.16 3.55 -12.77
C PHE A 10 -8.56 5.01 -12.75
N ASP A 11 -9.87 5.33 -12.68
CA ASP A 11 -10.33 6.72 -12.74
C ASP A 11 -9.76 7.58 -11.60
N ALA A 12 -9.77 7.04 -10.37
CA ALA A 12 -9.24 7.73 -9.20
C ALA A 12 -7.71 7.93 -9.29
N CYS A 13 -6.98 6.90 -9.71
CA CYS A 13 -5.53 6.97 -9.88
C CYS A 13 -5.13 7.87 -11.06
N HIS A 14 -5.82 7.76 -12.18
CA HIS A 14 -5.57 8.54 -13.38
C HIS A 14 -5.89 10.02 -13.14
N ALA A 15 -6.97 10.35 -12.42
CA ALA A 15 -7.24 11.74 -12.03
C ALA A 15 -6.11 12.37 -11.20
N ILE A 16 -5.35 11.58 -10.44
CA ILE A 16 -4.19 12.05 -9.70
C ILE A 16 -2.98 12.22 -10.63
N THR A 17 -2.68 11.20 -11.44
CA THR A 17 -1.55 11.23 -12.40
C THR A 17 -1.72 12.31 -13.45
N ALA A 18 -2.93 12.49 -13.99
CA ALA A 18 -3.25 13.46 -15.04
C ALA A 18 -3.07 14.91 -14.59
N LYS A 19 -3.08 15.22 -13.29
CA LYS A 19 -2.72 16.57 -12.79
C LYS A 19 -1.29 16.97 -13.13
N TRP A 20 -0.41 15.98 -13.32
CA TRP A 20 0.99 16.15 -13.69
C TRP A 20 1.25 15.98 -15.17
N GLU A 21 0.27 15.48 -15.92
CA GLU A 21 0.31 15.43 -17.38
C GLU A 21 -0.23 16.79 -17.88
N GLY A 22 0.62 17.56 -18.57
CA GLY A 22 0.22 18.87 -19.07
C GLY A 22 -0.92 18.81 -20.09
N GLY A 23 -1.58 19.95 -20.29
CA GLY A 23 -2.40 20.18 -21.48
C GLY A 23 -1.55 20.20 -22.76
N TRP A 24 -2.18 20.50 -23.91
CA TRP A 24 -1.51 20.58 -25.22
C TRP A 24 -0.16 21.31 -25.15
N SER A 25 0.92 20.64 -25.58
CA SER A 25 2.24 21.22 -25.73
C SER A 25 2.72 21.01 -27.16
N ASN A 26 3.05 22.11 -27.84
CA ASN A 26 3.64 22.11 -29.17
C ASN A 26 4.86 23.04 -29.13
N HIS A 27 5.98 22.55 -28.59
CA HIS A 27 7.25 23.29 -28.62
C HIS A 27 8.00 22.97 -29.91
N ALA A 28 8.36 24.01 -30.68
CA ALA A 28 9.06 23.90 -31.96
C ALA A 28 10.47 23.28 -31.85
N ASP A 29 11.07 23.32 -30.65
CA ASP A 29 12.44 22.84 -30.39
C ASP A 29 12.49 21.47 -29.67
N ASP A 30 11.34 20.83 -29.43
CA ASP A 30 11.28 19.60 -28.65
C ASP A 30 11.28 18.34 -29.53
N ARG A 31 12.26 17.45 -29.32
CA ARG A 31 12.39 16.17 -30.05
C ARG A 31 11.25 15.19 -29.72
N GLY A 32 10.40 15.51 -28.74
CA GLY A 32 9.27 14.70 -28.26
C GLY A 32 8.04 14.66 -29.19
N GLY A 33 8.00 15.48 -30.24
CA GLY A 33 6.89 15.49 -31.20
C GLY A 33 5.56 15.99 -30.63
N LYS A 34 4.52 15.99 -31.48
CA LYS A 34 3.16 16.43 -31.10
C LYS A 34 2.63 15.58 -29.95
N THR A 35 2.10 16.21 -28.91
CA THR A 35 1.52 15.55 -27.72
C THR A 35 0.13 16.11 -27.40
N MET A 36 -0.82 15.23 -27.07
CA MET A 36 -2.14 15.61 -26.54
C MET A 36 -2.47 14.73 -25.34
N TYR A 37 -2.96 15.33 -24.24
CA TYR A 37 -3.25 14.64 -22.97
C TYR A 37 -2.07 13.82 -22.43
N GLY A 38 -0.83 14.27 -22.63
CA GLY A 38 0.38 13.52 -22.26
C GLY A 38 0.72 12.33 -23.18
N VAL A 39 -0.08 12.08 -24.22
CA VAL A 39 0.15 10.99 -25.18
C VAL A 39 0.95 11.51 -26.38
N THR A 40 2.04 10.82 -26.73
CA THR A 40 2.84 11.14 -27.92
C THR A 40 2.23 10.55 -29.19
N GLU A 41 2.51 11.17 -30.35
CA GLU A 41 2.14 10.63 -31.68
C GLU A 41 2.56 9.17 -31.87
N ALA A 42 3.78 8.81 -31.47
CA ALA A 42 4.30 7.46 -31.59
C ALA A 42 3.52 6.47 -30.71
N THR A 43 3.24 6.83 -29.46
CA THR A 43 2.44 6.00 -28.53
C THR A 43 1.03 5.80 -29.06
N TYR A 44 0.40 6.87 -29.55
CA TYR A 44 -0.96 6.79 -30.05
C TYR A 44 -1.08 5.93 -31.31
N LYS A 45 -0.17 6.14 -32.27
CA LYS A 45 -0.09 5.31 -33.47
C LYS A 45 0.08 3.83 -33.14
N ALA A 46 1.03 3.50 -32.27
CA ALA A 46 1.26 2.11 -31.87
C ALA A 46 0.02 1.48 -31.19
N TRP A 47 -0.70 2.24 -30.36
CA TRP A 47 -1.93 1.77 -29.72
C TRP A 47 -3.07 1.53 -30.72
N LEU A 48 -3.23 2.41 -31.72
CA LEU A 48 -4.21 2.23 -32.80
C LEU A 48 -3.89 1.00 -33.65
N GLU A 49 -2.63 0.84 -34.05
CA GLU A 49 -2.15 -0.31 -34.84
C GLU A 49 -2.39 -1.63 -34.10
N LYS A 50 -2.03 -1.70 -32.81
CA LYS A 50 -2.27 -2.87 -31.95
C LYS A 50 -3.75 -3.25 -31.87
N ARG A 51 -4.65 -2.27 -31.96
CA ARG A 51 -6.11 -2.47 -31.95
C ARG A 51 -6.73 -2.62 -33.34
N LYS A 52 -5.92 -2.57 -34.40
CA LYS A 52 -6.39 -2.60 -35.80
C LYS A 52 -7.39 -1.48 -36.10
N LEU A 53 -7.19 -0.31 -35.51
CA LEU A 53 -7.95 0.90 -35.77
C LEU A 53 -7.24 1.77 -36.82
N ALA A 54 -7.99 2.65 -37.49
CA ALA A 54 -7.41 3.59 -38.44
C ALA A 54 -6.42 4.52 -37.75
N VAL A 55 -5.19 4.59 -38.27
CA VAL A 55 -4.15 5.49 -37.77
C VAL A 55 -4.55 6.93 -38.07
N LYS A 56 -4.57 7.77 -37.05
CA LYS A 56 -4.85 9.21 -37.18
C LYS A 56 -3.90 10.02 -36.30
N PRO A 57 -3.66 11.31 -36.63
CA PRO A 57 -2.76 12.15 -35.86
C PRO A 57 -3.17 12.24 -34.38
N VAL A 58 -2.21 12.35 -33.46
CA VAL A 58 -2.51 12.52 -32.02
C VAL A 58 -3.29 13.79 -31.75
N ARG A 59 -3.26 14.78 -32.65
CA ARG A 59 -4.12 15.97 -32.58
C ARG A 59 -5.63 15.64 -32.68
N GLN A 60 -5.99 14.42 -33.10
CA GLN A 60 -7.37 13.95 -33.21
C GLN A 60 -7.72 12.90 -32.15
N ILE A 61 -6.85 12.66 -31.17
CA ILE A 61 -7.19 11.78 -30.05
C ILE A 61 -8.30 12.41 -29.21
N THR A 62 -9.36 11.66 -28.97
CA THR A 62 -10.41 12.06 -28.02
C THR A 62 -9.94 11.80 -26.59
N TYR A 63 -10.52 12.52 -25.62
CA TYR A 63 -10.23 12.27 -24.21
C TYR A 63 -10.54 10.80 -23.81
N SER A 64 -11.63 10.23 -24.34
CA SER A 64 -11.97 8.81 -24.14
C SER A 64 -10.94 7.85 -24.72
N GLU A 65 -10.37 8.15 -25.89
CA GLU A 65 -9.28 7.33 -26.46
C GLU A 65 -8.01 7.44 -25.62
N ALA A 66 -7.69 8.63 -25.12
CA ALA A 66 -6.55 8.83 -24.23
C ALA A 66 -6.72 8.04 -22.93
N LEU A 67 -7.89 8.10 -22.29
CA LEU A 67 -8.20 7.29 -21.11
C LEU A 67 -8.05 5.79 -21.39
N ARG A 68 -8.60 5.33 -22.52
CA ARG A 68 -8.53 3.91 -22.89
C ARG A 68 -7.09 3.48 -23.14
N LEU A 69 -6.29 4.30 -23.82
CA LEU A 69 -4.87 4.09 -24.01
C LEU A 69 -4.13 4.00 -22.67
N TYR A 70 -4.38 4.93 -21.75
CA TYR A 70 -3.77 4.88 -20.42
C TYR A 70 -4.15 3.61 -19.64
N CYS A 71 -5.42 3.21 -19.75
CA CYS A 71 -5.91 1.99 -19.15
C CYS A 71 -5.23 0.75 -19.76
N ASP A 72 -5.17 0.65 -21.08
CA ASP A 72 -4.61 -0.49 -21.81
C ASP A 72 -3.09 -0.63 -21.69
N GLU A 73 -2.35 0.48 -21.84
CA GLU A 73 -0.90 0.43 -21.99
C GLU A 73 -0.15 0.62 -20.68
N TYR A 74 -0.81 1.12 -19.63
CA TYR A 74 -0.15 1.41 -18.35
C TYR A 74 -0.87 0.80 -17.15
N TRP A 75 -2.19 0.97 -17.04
CA TRP A 75 -2.93 0.47 -15.88
C TRP A 75 -3.08 -1.06 -15.89
N HIS A 76 -3.61 -1.65 -16.96
CA HIS A 76 -3.77 -3.09 -17.07
C HIS A 76 -2.44 -3.84 -16.90
N PRO A 77 -1.34 -3.47 -17.59
CA PRO A 77 -0.06 -4.15 -17.46
C PRO A 77 0.57 -4.05 -16.06
N THR A 78 0.08 -3.15 -15.22
CA THR A 78 0.56 -2.95 -13.85
C THR A 78 -0.49 -3.33 -12.81
N ALA A 79 -1.41 -2.42 -12.49
CA ALA A 79 -2.37 -2.55 -11.41
C ALA A 79 -3.26 -3.80 -11.55
N VAL A 80 -3.76 -4.10 -12.75
CA VAL A 80 -4.67 -5.25 -12.95
C VAL A 80 -3.88 -6.56 -13.01
N ASN A 81 -2.87 -6.66 -13.89
CA ASN A 81 -2.11 -7.90 -14.09
C ASN A 81 -1.40 -8.40 -12.82
N TYR A 82 -1.05 -7.49 -11.91
CA TYR A 82 -0.41 -7.82 -10.64
C TYR A 82 -1.35 -7.71 -9.43
N ASN A 83 -2.65 -7.46 -9.66
CA ASN A 83 -3.68 -7.30 -8.62
C ASN A 83 -3.21 -6.37 -7.48
N LEU A 84 -2.70 -5.19 -7.86
CA LEU A 84 -2.08 -4.28 -6.91
C LEU A 84 -3.13 -3.66 -5.98
N VAL A 85 -2.76 -3.64 -4.70
CA VAL A 85 -3.56 -3.07 -3.62
C VAL A 85 -3.59 -1.53 -3.68
N PRO A 86 -4.62 -0.89 -3.08
CA PRO A 86 -4.72 0.58 -3.07
C PRO A 86 -3.46 1.27 -2.57
N GLY A 87 -3.05 2.32 -3.27
CA GLY A 87 -1.84 3.09 -3.02
C GLY A 87 -0.62 2.52 -3.72
N VAL A 88 -0.41 1.20 -3.66
CA VAL A 88 0.66 0.54 -4.44
C VAL A 88 0.35 0.64 -5.92
N ASP A 89 -0.91 0.44 -6.31
CA ASP A 89 -1.40 0.64 -7.68
C ASP A 89 -1.10 2.05 -8.22
N LEU A 90 -1.43 3.11 -7.48
CA LEU A 90 -1.16 4.50 -7.87
C LEU A 90 0.35 4.74 -8.04
N ALA A 91 1.17 4.31 -7.08
CA ALA A 91 2.61 4.54 -7.12
C ALA A 91 3.27 3.85 -8.32
N VAL A 92 2.85 2.61 -8.64
CA VAL A 92 3.37 1.84 -9.78
C VAL A 92 2.83 2.37 -11.11
N TYR A 93 1.54 2.72 -11.16
CA TYR A 93 0.91 3.28 -12.35
C TYR A 93 1.53 4.61 -12.76
N ASP A 94 1.66 5.58 -11.84
CA ASP A 94 2.26 6.88 -12.16
C ASP A 94 3.74 6.73 -12.58
N ALA A 95 4.46 5.81 -11.92
CA ALA A 95 5.81 5.44 -12.31
C ALA A 95 5.86 4.86 -13.73
N ALA A 96 4.89 4.01 -14.10
CA ALA A 96 4.79 3.43 -15.43
C ALA A 96 4.45 4.47 -16.50
N VAL A 97 3.55 5.41 -16.22
CA VAL A 97 3.22 6.51 -17.14
C VAL A 97 4.46 7.35 -17.42
N ASN A 98 5.21 7.72 -16.37
CA ASN A 98 6.34 8.62 -16.50
C ASN A 98 7.65 7.96 -16.97
N SER A 99 7.86 6.67 -16.66
CA SER A 99 9.13 5.97 -16.89
C SER A 99 9.00 4.63 -17.62
N GLY A 100 7.79 4.27 -18.06
CA GLY A 100 7.48 3.01 -18.73
C GLY A 100 7.14 1.87 -17.76
N VAL A 101 6.23 1.00 -18.19
CA VAL A 101 5.72 -0.17 -17.44
C VAL A 101 6.85 -1.01 -16.84
N SER A 102 7.86 -1.36 -17.64
CA SER A 102 8.98 -2.20 -17.18
C SER A 102 9.75 -1.58 -16.01
N ARG A 103 9.95 -0.26 -16.00
CA ARG A 103 10.62 0.43 -14.88
C ARG A 103 9.73 0.51 -13.65
N GLY A 104 8.44 0.83 -13.82
CA GLY A 104 7.46 0.83 -12.73
C GLY A 104 7.43 -0.52 -12.02
N LEU A 105 7.33 -1.62 -12.77
CA LEU A 105 7.37 -2.97 -12.22
C LEU A 105 8.72 -3.35 -11.60
N LYS A 106 9.84 -2.86 -12.14
CA LYS A 106 11.16 -3.06 -11.54
C LYS A 106 11.25 -2.42 -10.15
N TRP A 107 10.74 -1.20 -9.99
CA TRP A 107 10.70 -0.55 -8.67
C TRP A 107 9.75 -1.23 -7.71
N LEU A 108 8.59 -1.71 -8.18
CA LEU A 108 7.69 -2.54 -7.37
C LEU A 108 8.41 -3.78 -6.85
N LYS A 109 8.99 -4.59 -7.74
CA LYS A 109 9.71 -5.83 -7.38
C LYS A 109 10.81 -5.60 -6.37
N ALA A 110 11.51 -4.46 -6.45
CA ALA A 110 12.56 -4.12 -5.51
C ALA A 110 12.06 -3.54 -4.16
N SER A 111 10.74 -3.35 -4.01
CA SER A 111 10.10 -2.65 -2.87
C SER A 111 9.09 -3.50 -2.12
N VAL A 112 8.73 -4.68 -2.62
CA VAL A 112 7.90 -5.65 -1.91
C VAL A 112 8.69 -6.29 -0.77
N GLY A 113 8.00 -6.67 0.31
CA GLY A 113 8.63 -7.32 1.48
C GLY A 113 8.07 -6.89 2.84
N SER A 114 7.11 -5.97 2.88
CA SER A 114 6.39 -5.58 4.10
C SER A 114 4.90 -5.86 3.98
N SER A 115 4.26 -6.19 5.09
CA SER A 115 2.80 -6.23 5.22
C SER A 115 2.17 -4.83 5.32
N ASP A 116 2.97 -3.80 5.60
CA ASP A 116 2.54 -2.41 5.56
C ASP A 116 2.72 -1.85 4.13
N HIS A 117 1.61 -1.71 3.43
CA HIS A 117 1.60 -1.19 2.06
C HIS A 117 2.14 0.25 1.96
N THR A 118 2.07 1.05 3.03
CA THR A 118 2.66 2.40 3.03
C THR A 118 4.18 2.36 2.98
N VAL A 119 4.81 1.32 3.53
CA VAL A 119 6.26 1.10 3.41
C VAL A 119 6.64 0.77 1.97
N THR A 120 5.87 -0.10 1.30
CA THR A 120 6.07 -0.43 -0.11
C THR A 120 5.90 0.79 -1.01
N VAL A 121 4.87 1.62 -0.80
CA VAL A 121 4.67 2.88 -1.55
C VAL A 121 5.88 3.80 -1.43
N ARG A 122 6.33 4.08 -0.20
CA ARG A 122 7.51 4.95 0.05
C ARG A 122 8.77 4.40 -0.59
N ALA A 123 8.94 3.07 -0.58
CA ALA A 123 10.09 2.42 -1.22
C ALA A 123 10.07 2.56 -2.75
N ILE A 124 8.90 2.44 -3.39
CA ILE A 124 8.73 2.67 -4.84
C ILE A 124 9.10 4.11 -5.18
N CYS A 125 8.52 5.09 -4.48
CA CYS A 125 8.76 6.51 -4.72
C CYS A 125 10.24 6.89 -4.51
N ARG A 126 10.88 6.36 -3.45
CA ARG A 126 12.31 6.58 -3.20
C ARG A 126 13.19 6.04 -4.33
N LYS A 127 12.95 4.80 -4.79
CA LYS A 127 13.76 4.19 -5.88
C LYS A 127 13.57 4.92 -7.19
N ARG A 128 12.33 5.33 -7.49
CA ARG A 128 12.02 6.18 -8.64
C ARG A 128 12.78 7.50 -8.58
N LEU A 129 12.70 8.22 -7.46
CA LEU A 129 13.35 9.52 -7.30
C LEU A 129 14.87 9.41 -7.41
N SER A 130 15.46 8.38 -6.81
CA SER A 130 16.90 8.10 -6.91
C SER A 130 17.34 7.87 -8.35
N PHE A 131 16.57 7.12 -9.14
CA PHE A 131 16.84 6.96 -10.57
C PHE A 131 16.76 8.28 -11.32
N MET A 132 15.71 9.08 -11.09
CA MET A 132 15.55 10.39 -11.75
C MET A 132 16.71 11.34 -11.42
N GLN A 133 17.18 11.34 -10.17
CA GLN A 133 18.33 12.11 -9.71
C GLN A 133 19.64 11.75 -10.41
N SER A 134 19.78 10.50 -10.89
CA SER A 134 20.95 10.08 -11.66
C SER A 134 20.95 10.55 -13.12
N LEU A 135 19.84 11.10 -13.63
CA LEU A 135 19.75 11.53 -15.02
C LEU A 135 20.45 12.88 -15.23
N LYS A 136 21.19 13.03 -16.34
CA LYS A 136 21.87 14.30 -16.69
C LYS A 136 20.91 15.50 -16.73
N ILE A 137 19.69 15.29 -17.21
CA ILE A 137 18.63 16.30 -17.34
C ILE A 137 17.94 16.66 -16.02
N TRP A 138 18.33 16.03 -14.91
CA TRP A 138 17.83 16.36 -13.56
C TRP A 138 18.01 17.84 -13.21
N LYS A 139 19.11 18.46 -13.65
CA LYS A 139 19.36 19.89 -13.39
C LYS A 139 18.25 20.80 -13.91
N THR A 140 17.59 20.41 -14.99
CA THR A 140 16.52 21.18 -15.63
C THR A 140 15.14 20.82 -15.08
N PHE A 141 14.83 19.52 -14.98
CA PHE A 141 13.46 19.06 -14.67
C PHE A 141 13.27 18.53 -13.25
N GLY A 142 14.35 18.39 -12.48
CA GLY A 142 14.37 17.70 -11.20
C GLY A 142 13.43 18.29 -10.15
N LYS A 143 13.22 19.62 -10.16
CA LYS A 143 12.26 20.26 -9.26
C LYS A 143 10.83 19.80 -9.53
N GLY A 144 10.42 19.80 -10.80
CA GLY A 144 9.09 19.33 -11.21
C GLY A 144 8.90 17.84 -10.93
N TRP A 145 9.91 17.02 -11.25
CA TRP A 145 9.86 15.59 -10.97
C TRP A 145 9.81 15.26 -9.48
N SER A 146 10.59 15.98 -8.65
CA SER A 146 10.55 15.80 -7.18
C SER A 146 9.17 16.12 -6.64
N ASN A 147 8.55 17.21 -7.09
CA ASN A 147 7.22 17.60 -6.65
C ASN A 147 6.16 16.56 -7.05
N ARG A 148 6.23 16.02 -8.28
CA ARG A 148 5.37 14.93 -8.74
C ARG A 148 5.49 13.70 -7.85
N VAL A 149 6.71 13.24 -7.61
CA VAL A 149 6.93 12.03 -6.81
C VAL A 149 6.45 12.22 -5.37
N ALA A 150 6.69 13.39 -4.78
CA ALA A 150 6.23 13.71 -3.42
C ALA A 150 4.70 13.71 -3.32
N ASP A 151 4.01 14.34 -4.27
CA ASP A 151 2.54 14.39 -4.31
C ASP A 151 1.92 12.99 -4.49
N ILE A 152 2.51 12.17 -5.38
CA ILE A 152 2.11 10.78 -5.57
C ILE A 152 2.35 9.96 -4.32
N GLU A 153 3.51 10.11 -3.66
CA GLU A 153 3.81 9.40 -2.40
C GLU A 153 2.76 9.73 -1.35
N VAL A 154 2.41 11.01 -1.19
CA VAL A 154 1.43 11.45 -0.19
C VAL A 154 0.05 10.82 -0.44
N LYS A 155 -0.45 10.90 -1.67
CA LYS A 155 -1.77 10.36 -2.01
C LYS A 155 -1.80 8.84 -1.94
N ALA A 156 -0.76 8.18 -2.43
CA ALA A 156 -0.64 6.72 -2.43
C ALA A 156 -0.53 6.16 -1.00
N VAL A 157 0.23 6.80 -0.11
CA VAL A 157 0.30 6.39 1.30
C VAL A 157 -1.04 6.57 1.99
N ALA A 158 -1.77 7.66 1.73
CA ALA A 158 -3.11 7.86 2.28
C ALA A 158 -4.07 6.75 1.83
N MET A 159 -4.08 6.41 0.53
CA MET A 159 -4.88 5.30 -0.01
C MET A 159 -4.53 3.96 0.63
N ALA A 160 -3.24 3.66 0.75
CA ALA A 160 -2.76 2.43 1.39
C ALA A 160 -3.18 2.35 2.86
N ALA A 161 -3.00 3.43 3.64
CA ALA A 161 -3.38 3.48 5.05
C ALA A 161 -4.90 3.31 5.26
N GLN A 162 -5.71 3.99 4.44
CA GLN A 162 -7.16 3.86 4.47
C GLN A 162 -7.62 2.43 4.15
N ALA A 163 -7.05 1.81 3.12
CA ALA A 163 -7.38 0.44 2.75
C ALA A 163 -7.01 -0.58 3.84
N MET A 164 -5.84 -0.43 4.47
CA MET A 164 -5.43 -1.28 5.58
C MET A 164 -6.35 -1.11 6.80
N THR A 165 -6.76 0.12 7.13
CA THR A 165 -7.67 0.40 8.24
C THR A 165 -9.04 -0.23 8.02
N LYS A 166 -9.60 -0.10 6.81
CA LYS A 166 -10.87 -0.76 6.44
C LYS A 166 -10.76 -2.27 6.56
N GLY A 167 -9.67 -2.86 6.05
CA GLY A 167 -9.43 -4.30 6.14
C GLY A 167 -9.30 -4.83 7.57
N VAL A 168 -8.72 -4.05 8.50
CA VAL A 168 -8.68 -4.42 9.93
C VAL A 168 -10.08 -4.43 10.53
N GLY A 169 -10.90 -3.42 10.23
CA GLY A 169 -12.29 -3.34 10.69
C GLY A 169 -13.16 -4.49 10.18
N GLU A 170 -13.03 -4.85 8.91
CA GLU A 170 -13.73 -6.01 8.31
C GLU A 170 -13.30 -7.32 8.95
N LYS A 171 -11.99 -7.55 9.12
CA LYS A 171 -11.48 -8.75 9.79
C LYS A 171 -11.93 -8.84 11.26
N ALA A 172 -12.02 -7.72 11.96
CA ALA A 172 -12.52 -7.69 13.34
C ALA A 172 -14.02 -8.06 13.42
N LYS A 173 -14.84 -7.55 12.49
CA LYS A 173 -16.25 -7.94 12.38
C LYS A 173 -16.40 -9.44 12.09
N GLN A 174 -15.60 -9.98 11.17
CA GLN A 174 -15.59 -11.40 10.83
C GLN A 174 -15.21 -12.28 12.03
N ARG A 175 -14.14 -11.95 12.76
CA ARG A 175 -13.74 -12.68 13.96
C ARG A 175 -14.80 -12.63 15.06
N THR A 176 -15.48 -11.49 15.21
CA THR A 176 -16.56 -11.35 16.18
C THR A 176 -17.76 -12.21 15.79
N ALA A 177 -18.16 -12.19 14.51
CA ALA A 177 -19.23 -13.03 14.00
C ALA A 177 -18.92 -14.53 14.17
N GLN A 178 -17.68 -14.95 13.85
CA GLN A 178 -17.22 -16.32 14.05
C GLN A 178 -17.24 -16.72 15.53
N ARG A 179 -16.84 -15.83 16.43
CA ARG A 179 -16.83 -16.11 17.88
C ARG A 179 -18.24 -16.16 18.46
N VAL A 180 -19.16 -15.32 17.99
CA VAL A 180 -20.58 -15.38 18.36
C VAL A 180 -21.20 -16.68 17.86
N GLU A 181 -20.89 -17.10 16.64
CA GLU A 181 -21.37 -18.38 16.10
C GLU A 181 -20.77 -19.57 16.86
N GLU A 182 -19.49 -19.50 17.24
CA GLU A 182 -18.83 -20.51 18.07
C GLU A 182 -19.46 -20.59 19.47
N ILE A 183 -19.72 -19.45 20.12
CA ILE A 183 -20.40 -19.40 21.42
C ILE A 183 -21.81 -19.97 21.29
N ALA A 184 -22.58 -19.58 20.28
CA ALA A 184 -23.92 -20.11 20.05
C ALA A 184 -23.92 -21.64 19.83
N ARG A 185 -22.93 -22.17 19.08
CA ARG A 185 -22.77 -23.63 18.91
C ARG A 185 -22.38 -24.33 20.21
N ARG A 186 -21.51 -23.72 21.02
CA ARG A 186 -21.13 -24.24 22.33
C ARG A 186 -22.32 -24.23 23.29
N GLU A 187 -23.09 -23.15 23.37
CA GLU A 187 -24.30 -23.08 24.19
C GLU A 187 -25.36 -24.09 23.75
N MET A 188 -25.54 -24.32 22.45
CA MET A 188 -26.44 -25.39 21.95
C MET A 188 -25.93 -26.80 22.31
N SER A 189 -24.62 -27.04 22.19
CA SER A 189 -24.00 -28.31 22.56
C SER A 189 -24.01 -28.55 24.07
N ASP A 190 -23.73 -27.51 24.86
CA ASP A 190 -23.69 -27.56 26.32
C ASP A 190 -25.11 -27.66 26.88
N GLY A 191 -26.11 -27.02 26.27
CA GLY A 191 -27.53 -27.23 26.61
C GLY A 191 -28.01 -28.64 26.26
N ALA A 192 -27.57 -29.21 25.13
CA ALA A 192 -27.84 -30.60 24.78
C ALA A 192 -27.15 -31.58 25.75
N ASN A 193 -25.92 -31.29 26.14
CA ASN A 193 -25.15 -32.07 27.10
C ASN A 193 -25.69 -31.91 28.53
N GLU A 194 -26.18 -30.74 28.93
CA GLU A 194 -26.79 -30.47 30.22
C GLU A 194 -28.17 -31.15 30.32
N ALA A 195 -28.94 -31.18 29.24
CA ALA A 195 -30.17 -31.98 29.16
C ALA A 195 -29.88 -33.48 29.32
N ALA A 196 -28.88 -34.00 28.60
CA ALA A 196 -28.44 -35.39 28.72
C ALA A 196 -27.81 -35.71 30.09
N PHE A 197 -27.10 -34.76 30.69
CA PHE A 197 -26.50 -34.88 32.02
C PHE A 197 -27.56 -34.80 33.11
N LYS A 198 -28.56 -33.92 33.06
CA LYS A 198 -29.69 -33.91 34.02
C LYS A 198 -30.48 -35.23 33.96
N GLN A 199 -30.63 -35.80 32.78
CA GLN A 199 -31.24 -37.12 32.61
C GLN A 199 -30.40 -38.26 33.23
N LYS A 200 -29.07 -38.15 33.23
CA LYS A 200 -28.15 -39.11 33.89
C LYS A 200 -27.88 -38.81 35.37
N ALA A 201 -27.89 -37.55 35.79
CA ALA A 201 -27.61 -37.08 37.15
C ALA A 201 -28.82 -37.29 38.07
N ALA A 202 -30.05 -37.24 37.52
CA ALA A 202 -31.23 -37.77 38.22
C ALA A 202 -31.09 -39.28 38.53
N ALA A 203 -30.24 -40.02 37.81
CA ALA A 203 -29.91 -41.41 38.10
C ALA A 203 -28.65 -41.58 39.00
N ALA A 204 -27.92 -40.51 39.31
CA ALA A 204 -26.61 -40.57 39.97
C ALA A 204 -26.44 -39.63 41.18
N SER A 205 -27.51 -39.03 41.72
CA SER A 205 -27.49 -38.24 42.97
C SER A 205 -27.28 -39.07 44.25
N GLY A 206 -26.43 -40.10 44.19
CA GLY A 206 -25.86 -40.81 45.33
C GLY A 206 -24.34 -40.64 45.31
N ALA A 207 -23.80 -40.03 46.36
CA ALA A 207 -22.38 -39.84 46.67
C ALA A 207 -21.68 -38.61 46.06
N GLY A 208 -21.30 -37.68 46.95
CA GLY A 208 -20.50 -36.49 46.65
C GLY A 208 -19.04 -36.60 47.08
N GLY A 209 -18.28 -35.52 46.85
CA GLY A 209 -16.96 -35.31 47.46
C GLY A 209 -16.00 -34.37 46.70
N SER A 210 -15.85 -33.15 47.21
CA SER A 210 -14.65 -32.27 47.36
C SER A 210 -13.24 -32.87 47.12
N LEU A 211 -12.13 -32.17 46.83
CA LEU A 211 -11.69 -30.75 46.81
C LEU A 211 -10.24 -30.68 46.25
N THR A 212 -9.79 -29.48 45.79
CA THR A 212 -8.45 -28.82 45.91
C THR A 212 -7.18 -29.52 45.38
N GLY A 213 -6.19 -28.89 44.72
CA GLY A 213 -5.74 -27.49 44.59
C GLY A 213 -4.23 -27.39 44.97
N GLY A 214 -3.39 -26.70 44.19
CA GLY A 214 -2.02 -26.32 44.60
C GLY A 214 -1.03 -26.02 43.47
N GLY A 215 -0.52 -24.78 43.38
CA GLY A 215 0.49 -24.31 42.43
C GLY A 215 1.86 -24.04 43.07
N VAL A 216 2.91 -23.89 42.25
CA VAL A 216 4.32 -23.72 42.66
C VAL A 216 4.87 -22.37 42.15
N ALA A 217 5.60 -21.65 43.01
CA ALA A 217 6.27 -20.37 42.73
C ALA A 217 7.74 -20.57 42.28
N ILE A 218 8.25 -19.66 41.44
CA ILE A 218 9.64 -19.65 40.96
C ILE A 218 10.35 -18.41 41.51
N ASP A 219 11.55 -18.68 42.04
CA ASP A 219 12.49 -17.76 42.70
C ASP A 219 13.19 -16.83 41.70
N SER A 220 13.46 -15.59 42.12
CA SER A 220 13.97 -14.51 41.29
C SER A 220 15.16 -13.83 41.96
N THR A 221 16.32 -14.49 41.99
CA THR A 221 17.57 -13.82 42.38
C THR A 221 18.75 -14.30 41.56
N GLY A 222 19.37 -13.38 40.81
CA GLY A 222 20.64 -13.65 40.15
C GLY A 222 20.93 -12.70 39.00
N PHE A 223 21.23 -11.43 39.28
CA PHE A 223 21.95 -10.59 38.33
C PHE A 223 22.94 -9.72 39.09
N ASP A 224 24.16 -10.24 39.22
CA ASP A 224 25.24 -9.58 39.94
C ASP A 224 26.18 -8.86 38.96
N ILE A 225 26.23 -7.54 39.17
CA ILE A 225 27.36 -6.61 39.06
C ILE A 225 28.56 -7.07 38.22
N LEU A 226 28.58 -6.82 36.90
CA LEU A 226 29.82 -6.87 36.11
C LEU A 226 29.86 -6.02 34.80
N THR A 227 28.96 -5.06 34.57
CA THR A 227 28.81 -4.39 33.25
C THR A 227 29.04 -2.89 33.19
N SER A 228 29.95 -2.33 33.99
CA SER A 228 30.22 -0.87 33.98
C SER A 228 31.01 -0.33 32.77
N TRP A 229 31.47 -1.17 31.82
CA TRP A 229 32.08 -0.70 30.56
C TRP A 229 31.17 -0.85 29.33
N ILE A 230 30.08 -1.61 29.45
CA ILE A 230 29.07 -1.77 28.37
C ILE A 230 28.08 -0.60 28.37
N VAL A 231 27.74 -0.07 29.55
CA VAL A 231 26.79 1.04 29.70
C VAL A 231 27.26 2.32 28.98
N GLY A 232 28.55 2.61 28.97
CA GLY A 232 29.11 3.78 28.27
C GLY A 232 29.00 3.70 26.74
N GLY A 233 29.27 2.52 26.16
CA GLY A 233 29.13 2.28 24.72
C GLY A 233 27.66 2.24 24.26
N VAL A 234 26.78 1.67 25.09
CA VAL A 234 25.33 1.63 24.84
C VAL A 234 24.72 3.04 24.92
N ALA A 235 25.18 3.90 25.84
CA ALA A 235 24.71 5.28 25.93
C ALA A 235 25.06 6.12 24.68
N ALA A 236 26.29 6.00 24.15
CA ALA A 236 26.68 6.71 22.93
C ALA A 236 25.93 6.21 21.69
N ALA A 237 25.72 4.89 21.57
CA ALA A 237 24.89 4.31 20.52
C ALA A 237 23.41 4.73 20.66
N ALA A 238 22.87 4.80 21.88
CA ALA A 238 21.51 5.25 22.14
C ALA A 238 21.32 6.73 21.78
N VAL A 239 22.32 7.58 22.01
CA VAL A 239 22.29 9.00 21.59
C VAL A 239 22.31 9.13 20.07
N LEU A 240 23.15 8.37 19.36
CA LEU A 240 23.14 8.37 17.89
C LEU A 240 21.83 7.84 17.31
N VAL A 241 21.28 6.77 17.89
CA VAL A 241 19.95 6.25 17.54
C VAL A 241 18.87 7.28 17.83
N ALA A 242 18.90 7.95 18.98
CA ALA A 242 17.96 9.00 19.32
C ALA A 242 18.03 10.18 18.34
N ILE A 243 19.23 10.61 17.93
CA ILE A 243 19.41 11.66 16.92
C ILE A 243 18.81 11.22 15.58
N VAL A 244 19.09 9.98 15.14
CA VAL A 244 18.51 9.42 13.91
C VAL A 244 16.98 9.34 14.01
N LEU A 245 16.44 8.91 15.14
CA LEU A 245 15.00 8.84 15.40
C LEU A 245 14.36 10.24 15.45
N ILE A 246 15.04 11.25 15.99
CA ILE A 246 14.56 12.64 16.01
C ILE A 246 14.54 13.22 14.59
N VAL A 247 15.58 12.98 13.79
CA VAL A 247 15.62 13.41 12.38
C VAL A 247 14.54 12.70 11.58
N GLN A 248 14.39 11.39 11.76
CA GLN A 248 13.32 10.60 11.12
C GLN A 248 11.93 11.03 11.60
N SER A 249 11.76 11.34 12.88
CA SER A 249 10.51 11.82 13.47
C SER A 249 10.15 13.20 12.95
N ARG A 250 11.10 14.13 12.82
CA ARG A 250 10.89 15.44 12.19
C ARG A 250 10.52 15.30 10.71
N ALA A 251 11.20 14.43 9.97
CA ALA A 251 10.85 14.13 8.58
C ALA A 251 9.47 13.44 8.47
N ALA A 252 9.12 12.57 9.42
CA ALA A 252 7.80 11.94 9.50
C ALA A 252 6.72 12.96 9.86
N ASN A 253 6.98 13.89 10.78
CA ASN A 253 6.05 14.94 11.19
C ASN A 253 5.82 15.95 10.06
N ALA A 254 6.86 16.34 9.32
CA ALA A 254 6.71 17.15 8.12
C ALA A 254 5.86 16.43 7.05
N ARG A 255 6.02 15.11 6.93
CA ARG A 255 5.15 14.29 6.06
C ARG A 255 3.72 14.19 6.61
N VAL A 256 3.52 14.02 7.91
CA VAL A 256 2.20 13.98 8.59
C VAL A 256 1.47 15.31 8.43
N GLU A 257 2.17 16.43 8.51
CA GLU A 257 1.57 17.74 8.25
C GLU A 257 1.15 17.87 6.77
N ALA A 258 1.97 17.36 5.84
CA ALA A 258 1.59 17.26 4.43
C ALA A 258 0.38 16.31 4.22
N TYR A 259 0.32 15.18 4.94
CA TYR A 259 -0.83 14.26 4.91
C TYR A 259 -2.10 14.93 5.46
N ARG A 260 -2.01 15.66 6.58
CA ARG A 260 -3.15 16.36 7.20
C ARG A 260 -3.79 17.41 6.29
N LYS A 261 -2.99 18.11 5.48
CA LYS A 261 -3.47 19.11 4.51
C LYS A 261 -4.22 18.49 3.33
N VAL A 262 -4.05 17.19 3.07
CA VAL A 262 -4.71 16.46 1.96
C VAL A 262 -5.94 15.68 2.45
N THR A 263 -6.03 15.37 3.74
CA THR A 263 -7.15 14.63 4.35
C THR A 263 -8.23 15.50 5.00
N ALA A 264 -8.03 16.83 5.07
CA ALA A 264 -9.04 17.80 5.48
C ALA A 264 -9.84 18.28 4.27
#